data_AF-A0A7S1RDR2-F1
#
_entry.id   AF-A0A7S1RDR2-F1
#
_cell.length_a   1.000
_cell.length_b   1.000
_cell.length_c   1.000
_cell.angle_alpha   90.00
_cell.angle_beta   90.00
_cell.angle_gamma   90.00
#
_symmetry.space_group_name_H-M   'P 1'
#
loop_
_entity.id
_entity.type
_entity.pdbx_description
1 polymer ?
#
loop_
_entity_poly.entity_id
_entity_poly.type
_entity_poly.pdbx_seq_one_letter_code
_entity_poly.pdbx_strand_id
1 'polypeptide(L)'
;MKVQVNVKTANAAANIKLDIVIGAADTVASVKERLATAQLIPFPEQDLMLDGEVLEDGRQLLDCGVKDTSSLDFVVRASDELLIQQLSQLLRSRDLSCDELGLLYCYKHGVSISQTLKFLGHEPKLQEFIRRQKAFQLESNIVALVRDDTALRPFSASAEVEQILKAAPSGSLEIKDLCAKFMQKFNVSLSSLVGGKVADFLARESGLFTVTARGTVCLKAAQAKAQKPKGGKAPAVERSQQESHQKPVDLLAETPPGLEGATSPEPILTSAESQQYLDLHNKICSRPFNSTIAQAVKEVVDAVSEVVFLNVDHVVKGGSVGKGTAISGASDAEVVFFLKGLPPSGHEKWLPPLLRSVAGVLGEGLEGRAGVQDVAVTEDSVQLSVLVGKAPVLVHLRFSPVFGTYTQAVQALGQQGPEARRFYAASVVEQRVQFIARQPGPVKVTIRLLKWWRDQQEWSGRLTTPSDEILELLAVYSAVQTRPADQRQAIANVMSLLSRFEELRIVWSNFYTKADIWAPLLRQRPLLMDPVNPFVNIAEPQAFDPRELMAVAKTTHFFW
;
A
#
# COMPACT_ATOMS: atom_id res chain seq x y z
N MET A 1 -34.64 -16.53 14.86
CA MET A 1 -35.22 -17.65 14.08
C MET A 1 -34.30 -17.98 12.92
N LYS A 2 -34.20 -19.25 12.53
CA LYS A 2 -33.46 -19.72 11.36
C LYS A 2 -34.40 -19.81 10.17
N VAL A 3 -33.99 -19.26 9.04
CA VAL A 3 -34.74 -19.36 7.77
C VAL A 3 -33.81 -19.75 6.64
N GLN A 4 -34.39 -20.38 5.63
CA GLN A 4 -33.70 -20.70 4.38
C GLN A 4 -33.99 -19.62 3.34
N VAL A 5 -32.96 -19.12 2.67
CA VAL A 5 -33.08 -18.14 1.59
C VAL A 5 -32.53 -18.75 0.31
N ASN A 6 -33.33 -18.75 -0.75
CA ASN A 6 -32.88 -19.10 -2.09
C ASN A 6 -32.52 -17.81 -2.83
N VAL A 7 -31.24 -17.61 -3.10
CA VAL A 7 -30.74 -16.49 -3.91
C VAL A 7 -30.90 -16.87 -5.37
N LYS A 8 -31.70 -16.08 -6.09
CA LYS A 8 -32.05 -16.29 -7.50
C LYS A 8 -31.67 -15.05 -8.31
N THR A 9 -31.19 -15.26 -9.52
CA THR A 9 -31.14 -14.19 -10.53
C THR A 9 -32.42 -14.20 -11.35
N ALA A 10 -32.83 -13.04 -11.87
CA ALA A 10 -34.00 -12.93 -12.74
C ALA A 10 -33.96 -13.84 -13.99
N ASN A 11 -32.75 -14.23 -14.45
CA ASN A 11 -32.53 -15.17 -15.55
C ASN A 11 -32.31 -16.64 -15.10
N ALA A 12 -32.45 -16.95 -13.80
CA ALA A 12 -32.21 -18.26 -13.19
C ALA A 12 -30.78 -18.83 -13.35
N ALA A 13 -29.79 -18.00 -13.69
CA ALA A 13 -28.38 -18.39 -13.78
C ALA A 13 -27.77 -18.78 -12.42
N ALA A 14 -28.17 -18.13 -11.31
CA ALA A 14 -27.75 -18.50 -9.96
C ALA A 14 -28.94 -19.03 -9.13
N ASN A 15 -28.71 -20.12 -8.39
CA ASN A 15 -29.67 -20.71 -7.46
C ASN A 15 -28.93 -21.23 -6.21
N ILE A 16 -28.63 -20.32 -5.28
CA ILE A 16 -27.84 -20.60 -4.07
C ILE A 16 -28.78 -20.69 -2.87
N LYS A 17 -28.63 -21.73 -2.05
CA LYS A 17 -29.39 -21.89 -0.80
C LYS A 17 -28.52 -21.47 0.39
N LEU A 18 -29.05 -20.59 1.23
CA LEU A 18 -28.39 -20.07 2.41
C LEU A 18 -29.28 -20.22 3.63
N ASP A 19 -28.71 -20.59 4.77
CA ASP A 19 -29.40 -20.53 6.05
C ASP A 19 -28.96 -19.27 6.80
N ILE A 20 -29.92 -18.41 7.17
CA ILE A 20 -29.64 -17.17 7.91
C ILE A 20 -30.42 -17.12 9.22
N VAL A 21 -29.86 -16.40 10.20
CA VAL A 21 -30.51 -16.15 11.49
C VAL A 21 -31.10 -14.74 11.49
N ILE A 22 -32.41 -14.66 11.71
CA ILE A 22 -33.17 -13.41 11.80
C ILE A 22 -33.48 -13.10 13.26
N GLY A 23 -33.19 -11.87 13.69
CA GLY A 23 -33.55 -11.29 14.98
C GLY A 23 -34.90 -10.56 14.96
N ALA A 24 -35.41 -10.20 16.14
CA ALA A 24 -36.73 -9.58 16.26
C ALA A 24 -36.84 -8.20 15.57
N ALA A 25 -35.74 -7.46 15.48
CA ALA A 25 -35.70 -6.12 14.90
C ALA A 25 -35.23 -6.10 13.43
N ASP A 26 -34.99 -7.26 12.83
CA ASP A 26 -34.50 -7.33 11.44
C ASP A 26 -35.59 -6.90 10.46
N THR A 27 -35.24 -5.96 9.58
CA THR A 27 -36.09 -5.45 8.51
C THR A 27 -35.76 -6.12 7.20
N VAL A 28 -36.69 -6.04 6.24
CA VAL A 28 -36.47 -6.55 4.89
C VAL A 28 -35.23 -5.92 4.27
N ALA A 29 -35.04 -4.61 4.42
CA ALA A 29 -33.84 -3.92 3.97
C ALA A 29 -32.55 -4.46 4.62
N SER A 30 -32.52 -4.64 5.95
CA SER A 30 -31.30 -5.11 6.63
C SER A 30 -30.93 -6.55 6.27
N VAL A 31 -31.93 -7.39 6.00
CA VAL A 31 -31.71 -8.76 5.51
C VAL A 31 -31.20 -8.76 4.08
N LYS A 32 -31.79 -7.95 3.18
CA LYS A 32 -31.32 -7.80 1.79
C LYS A 32 -29.87 -7.32 1.75
N GLU A 33 -29.51 -6.32 2.55
CA GLU A 33 -28.14 -5.80 2.64
C GLU A 33 -27.14 -6.87 3.13
N ARG A 34 -27.50 -7.63 4.17
CA ARG A 34 -26.67 -8.75 4.66
C ARG A 34 -26.50 -9.83 3.60
N LEU A 35 -27.57 -10.21 2.90
CA LEU A 35 -27.52 -11.21 1.84
C LEU A 35 -26.66 -10.74 0.66
N ALA A 36 -26.86 -9.50 0.20
CA ALA A 36 -26.08 -8.89 -0.86
C ALA A 36 -24.59 -8.82 -0.50
N THR A 37 -24.27 -8.47 0.75
CA THR A 37 -22.89 -8.43 1.26
C THR A 37 -22.28 -9.83 1.33
N ALA A 38 -23.01 -10.79 1.90
CA ALA A 38 -22.53 -12.16 2.07
C ALA A 38 -22.30 -12.89 0.74
N GLN A 39 -23.06 -12.53 -0.30
CA GLN A 39 -22.96 -13.15 -1.63
C GLN A 39 -22.24 -12.27 -2.65
N LEU A 40 -21.69 -11.12 -2.23
CA LEU A 40 -20.97 -10.17 -3.09
C LEU A 40 -21.80 -9.77 -4.33
N ILE A 41 -23.05 -9.34 -4.13
CA ILE A 41 -23.98 -8.97 -5.21
C ILE A 41 -23.87 -7.46 -5.51
N PRO A 42 -23.41 -7.04 -6.70
CA PRO A 42 -23.21 -5.62 -7.04
C PRO A 42 -24.45 -4.93 -7.64
N PHE A 43 -25.60 -5.60 -7.62
CA PHE A 43 -26.85 -5.14 -8.24
C PHE A 43 -27.80 -4.59 -7.16
N PRO A 44 -28.19 -3.31 -7.22
CA PRO A 44 -29.00 -2.68 -6.18
C PRO A 44 -30.48 -3.08 -6.24
N GLU A 45 -30.97 -3.50 -7.40
CA GLU A 45 -32.36 -3.94 -7.58
C GLU A 45 -32.52 -5.39 -7.13
N GLN A 46 -33.14 -5.54 -5.96
CA GLN A 46 -33.27 -6.81 -5.26
C GLN A 46 -34.65 -6.89 -4.62
N ASP A 47 -35.28 -8.04 -4.73
CA ASP A 47 -36.57 -8.33 -4.09
C ASP A 47 -36.36 -9.47 -3.08
N LEU A 48 -36.91 -9.33 -1.88
CA LEU A 48 -37.03 -10.43 -0.94
C LEU A 48 -38.49 -10.85 -0.92
N MET A 49 -38.77 -12.12 -1.17
CA MET A 49 -40.12 -12.64 -1.34
C MET A 49 -40.43 -13.75 -0.35
N LEU A 50 -41.68 -13.78 0.13
CA LEU A 50 -42.25 -14.88 0.88
C LEU A 50 -43.49 -15.39 0.12
N ASP A 51 -43.56 -16.69 -0.16
CA ASP A 51 -44.67 -17.31 -0.90
C ASP A 51 -44.98 -16.65 -2.26
N GLY A 52 -43.96 -16.03 -2.88
CA GLY A 52 -44.06 -15.34 -4.17
C GLY A 52 -44.40 -13.84 -4.08
N GLU A 53 -44.69 -13.33 -2.89
CA GLU A 53 -45.02 -11.91 -2.66
C GLU A 53 -43.78 -11.12 -2.24
N VAL A 54 -43.56 -9.96 -2.86
CA VAL A 54 -42.43 -9.06 -2.54
C VAL A 54 -42.68 -8.36 -1.21
N LEU A 55 -41.72 -8.47 -0.30
CA LEU A 55 -41.77 -7.83 1.00
C LEU A 55 -41.28 -6.38 0.92
N GLU A 56 -41.91 -5.49 1.68
CA GLU A 56 -41.54 -4.07 1.72
C GLU A 56 -40.32 -3.83 2.62
N ASP A 57 -39.33 -3.09 2.08
CA ASP A 57 -38.03 -2.83 2.72
C ASP A 57 -38.10 -2.32 4.16
N GLY A 58 -39.12 -1.51 4.50
CA GLY A 58 -39.28 -0.89 5.83
C GLY A 58 -39.93 -1.77 6.89
N ARG A 59 -40.46 -2.96 6.53
CA ARG A 59 -41.17 -3.84 7.47
C ARG A 59 -40.22 -4.82 8.16
N GLN A 60 -40.54 -5.19 9.40
CA GLN A 60 -39.86 -6.27 10.09
C GLN A 60 -40.29 -7.61 9.50
N LEU A 61 -39.37 -8.57 9.41
CA LEU A 61 -39.69 -9.87 8.79
C LEU A 61 -40.76 -10.64 9.56
N LEU A 62 -40.82 -10.48 10.88
CA LEU A 62 -41.89 -11.06 11.71
C LEU A 62 -43.28 -10.54 11.32
N ASP A 63 -43.40 -9.24 11.09
CA ASP A 63 -44.65 -8.60 10.68
C ASP A 63 -45.06 -9.03 9.28
N CYS A 64 -44.08 -9.40 8.44
CA CYS A 64 -44.29 -9.97 7.11
C CYS A 64 -44.69 -11.46 7.14
N GLY A 65 -44.83 -12.08 8.33
CA GLY A 65 -45.25 -13.47 8.47
C GLY A 65 -44.13 -14.49 8.32
N VAL A 66 -42.87 -14.06 8.31
CA VAL A 66 -41.70 -14.95 8.31
C VAL A 66 -41.59 -15.65 9.66
N LYS A 67 -41.46 -16.99 9.63
CA LYS A 67 -41.40 -17.86 10.80
C LYS A 67 -40.10 -18.66 10.80
N ASP A 68 -39.81 -19.32 11.91
CA ASP A 68 -38.74 -20.32 11.96
C ASP A 68 -38.99 -21.40 10.90
N THR A 69 -37.96 -21.76 10.13
CA THR A 69 -37.99 -22.65 8.96
C THR A 69 -38.72 -22.12 7.70
N SER A 70 -39.13 -20.84 7.66
CA SER A 70 -39.64 -20.23 6.42
C SER A 70 -38.60 -20.29 5.28
N SER A 71 -39.09 -20.44 4.05
CA SER A 71 -38.27 -20.35 2.83
C SER A 71 -38.56 -19.01 2.15
N LEU A 72 -37.51 -18.22 1.93
CA LEU A 72 -37.58 -16.92 1.26
C LEU A 72 -36.87 -17.00 -0.08
N ASP A 73 -37.33 -16.23 -1.05
CA ASP A 73 -36.62 -16.04 -2.31
C ASP A 73 -36.00 -14.65 -2.33
N PHE A 74 -34.69 -14.57 -2.52
CA PHE A 74 -33.97 -13.33 -2.72
C PHE A 74 -33.64 -13.19 -4.21
N VAL A 75 -34.45 -12.43 -4.92
CA VAL A 75 -34.39 -12.28 -6.38
C VAL A 75 -33.60 -11.03 -6.72
N VAL A 76 -32.44 -11.24 -7.36
CA VAL A 76 -31.58 -10.16 -7.85
C VAL A 76 -31.93 -9.86 -9.30
N ARG A 77 -32.29 -8.61 -9.59
CA ARG A 77 -32.54 -8.11 -10.95
C ARG A 77 -31.23 -7.71 -11.60
N ALA A 78 -30.42 -8.71 -11.93
CA ALA A 78 -29.17 -8.56 -12.64
C ALA A 78 -29.37 -8.80 -14.14
N SER A 79 -28.82 -7.93 -14.99
CA SER A 79 -28.83 -8.10 -16.44
C SER A 79 -27.53 -7.61 -17.09
N ASP A 80 -27.27 -8.09 -18.29
CA ASP A 80 -26.14 -7.65 -19.11
C ASP A 80 -26.24 -6.14 -19.42
N GLU A 81 -27.44 -5.62 -19.67
CA GLU A 81 -27.68 -4.20 -19.92
C GLU A 81 -27.24 -3.32 -18.74
N LEU A 82 -27.53 -3.74 -17.51
CA LEU A 82 -27.11 -2.99 -16.33
C LEU A 82 -25.59 -3.03 -16.17
N LEU A 83 -24.97 -4.19 -16.41
CA LEU A 83 -23.51 -4.30 -16.39
C LEU A 83 -22.87 -3.42 -17.47
N ILE A 84 -23.41 -3.43 -18.69
CA ILE A 84 -22.97 -2.56 -19.79
C ILE A 84 -23.12 -1.09 -19.40
N GLN A 85 -24.22 -0.70 -18.77
CA GLN A 85 -24.43 0.67 -18.29
C GLN A 85 -23.40 1.06 -17.22
N GLN A 86 -23.11 0.18 -16.27
CA GLN A 86 -22.10 0.41 -15.23
C GLN A 86 -20.70 0.57 -15.83
N LEU A 87 -20.28 -0.33 -16.73
CA LEU A 87 -19.00 -0.24 -17.44
C LEU A 87 -18.92 1.01 -18.32
N SER A 88 -20.00 1.35 -19.02
CA SER A 88 -20.11 2.55 -19.83
C SER A 88 -19.92 3.83 -19.01
N GLN A 89 -20.45 3.87 -17.78
CA GLN A 89 -20.24 5.00 -16.88
C GLN A 89 -18.77 5.17 -16.48
N LEU A 90 -18.03 4.07 -16.30
CA LEU A 90 -16.61 4.10 -15.95
C LEU A 90 -15.75 4.58 -17.13
N LEU A 91 -16.16 4.30 -18.36
CA LEU A 91 -15.49 4.71 -19.61
C LEU A 91 -15.86 6.11 -20.10
N ARG A 92 -16.73 6.85 -19.39
CA ARG A 92 -17.17 8.19 -19.83
C ARG A 92 -16.02 9.19 -19.94
N SER A 93 -15.07 9.14 -19.00
CA SER A 93 -14.00 10.13 -18.89
C SER A 93 -12.80 9.85 -19.79
N ARG A 94 -12.52 8.57 -20.05
CA ARG A 94 -11.37 8.12 -20.85
C ARG A 94 -11.51 6.64 -21.19
N ASP A 95 -10.79 6.22 -22.21
CA ASP A 95 -10.58 4.80 -22.52
C ASP A 95 -9.70 4.16 -21.44
N LEU A 96 -9.95 2.89 -21.14
CA LEU A 96 -9.30 2.16 -20.04
C LEU A 96 -8.86 0.79 -20.55
N SER A 97 -7.76 0.26 -20.04
CA SER A 97 -7.45 -1.15 -20.29
C SER A 97 -8.51 -2.06 -19.65
N CYS A 98 -8.62 -3.32 -20.09
CA CYS A 98 -9.52 -4.29 -19.41
C CYS A 98 -9.18 -4.42 -17.91
N ASP A 99 -7.90 -4.33 -17.55
CA ASP A 99 -7.44 -4.42 -16.17
C ASP A 99 -7.84 -3.18 -15.36
N GLU A 100 -7.65 -1.98 -15.92
CA GLU A 100 -8.06 -0.72 -15.30
C GLU A 100 -9.59 -0.63 -15.14
N LEU A 101 -10.33 -1.06 -16.15
CA LEU A 101 -11.78 -1.08 -16.14
C LEU A 101 -12.32 -2.07 -15.10
N GLY A 102 -11.73 -3.28 -15.03
CA GLY A 102 -12.08 -4.27 -14.02
C GLY A 102 -11.77 -3.79 -12.59
N LEU A 103 -10.63 -3.12 -12.40
CA LEU A 103 -10.25 -2.54 -11.11
C LEU A 103 -11.19 -1.38 -10.71
N LEU A 104 -11.53 -0.48 -11.64
CA LEU A 104 -12.47 0.62 -11.39
C LEU A 104 -13.88 0.12 -11.11
N TYR A 105 -14.29 -0.96 -11.77
CA TYR A 105 -15.57 -1.63 -11.49
C TYR A 105 -15.58 -2.17 -10.06
N CYS A 106 -14.52 -2.89 -9.67
CA CYS A 106 -14.36 -3.40 -8.32
C CYS A 106 -14.35 -2.28 -7.27
N TYR A 107 -13.66 -1.17 -7.55
CA TYR A 107 -13.65 0.01 -6.68
C TYR A 107 -15.05 0.59 -6.47
N LYS A 108 -15.83 0.76 -7.54
CA LYS A 108 -17.14 1.41 -7.48
C LYS A 108 -18.23 0.52 -6.89
N HIS A 109 -18.16 -0.79 -7.12
CA HIS A 109 -19.24 -1.72 -6.81
C HIS A 109 -18.91 -2.74 -5.70
N GLY A 110 -17.66 -2.76 -5.20
CA GLY A 110 -17.23 -3.63 -4.09
C GLY A 110 -17.09 -5.11 -4.44
N VAL A 111 -17.24 -5.46 -5.71
CA VAL A 111 -17.23 -6.85 -6.23
C VAL A 111 -16.38 -6.91 -7.48
N SER A 112 -15.60 -7.98 -7.67
CA SER A 112 -14.80 -8.13 -8.89
C SER A 112 -15.69 -8.26 -10.13
N ILE A 113 -15.21 -7.74 -11.26
CA ILE A 113 -15.92 -7.87 -12.53
C ILE A 113 -16.08 -9.35 -12.94
N SER A 114 -15.11 -10.21 -12.62
CA SER A 114 -15.15 -11.64 -12.89
C SER A 114 -16.24 -12.36 -12.09
N GLN A 115 -16.45 -12.02 -10.81
CA GLN A 115 -17.56 -12.55 -10.01
C GLN A 115 -18.91 -12.08 -10.56
N THR A 116 -18.99 -10.81 -10.97
CA THR A 116 -20.20 -10.25 -11.59
C THR A 116 -20.57 -10.99 -12.87
N LEU A 117 -19.58 -11.28 -13.72
CA LEU A 117 -19.77 -12.06 -14.94
C LEU A 117 -20.25 -13.48 -14.65
N LYS A 118 -19.61 -14.17 -13.69
CA LYS A 118 -20.06 -15.50 -13.24
C LYS A 118 -21.50 -15.46 -12.72
N PHE A 119 -21.85 -14.45 -11.92
CA PHE A 119 -23.19 -14.25 -11.37
C PHE A 119 -24.24 -14.06 -12.48
N LEU A 120 -23.89 -13.41 -13.57
CA LEU A 120 -24.73 -13.24 -14.76
C LEU A 120 -24.77 -14.49 -15.67
N GLY A 121 -23.97 -15.52 -15.39
CA GLY A 121 -23.88 -16.74 -16.21
C GLY A 121 -22.84 -16.68 -17.33
N HIS A 122 -21.89 -15.74 -17.28
CA HIS A 122 -20.79 -15.61 -18.23
C HIS A 122 -19.48 -16.19 -17.69
N GLU A 123 -18.56 -16.52 -18.61
CA GLU A 123 -17.17 -16.80 -18.26
C GLU A 123 -16.52 -15.58 -17.56
N PRO A 124 -15.60 -15.78 -16.59
CA PRO A 124 -15.03 -14.70 -15.78
C PRO A 124 -14.04 -13.78 -16.51
N LYS A 125 -14.06 -13.76 -17.84
CA LYS A 125 -13.13 -13.00 -18.71
C LYS A 125 -13.82 -11.76 -19.26
N LEU A 126 -13.52 -10.60 -18.66
CA LEU A 126 -14.06 -9.30 -19.08
C LEU A 126 -13.82 -9.02 -20.56
N GLN A 127 -12.64 -9.38 -21.07
CA GLN A 127 -12.29 -9.16 -22.48
C GLN A 127 -13.26 -9.86 -23.44
N GLU A 128 -13.69 -11.09 -23.12
CA GLU A 128 -14.65 -11.82 -23.97
C GLU A 128 -16.06 -11.28 -23.85
N PHE A 129 -16.46 -10.85 -22.66
CA PHE A 129 -17.73 -10.15 -22.48
C PHE A 129 -17.75 -8.89 -23.35
N ILE A 130 -16.73 -8.03 -23.24
CA ILE A 130 -16.63 -6.76 -23.97
C ILE A 130 -16.68 -6.95 -25.49
N ARG A 131 -15.98 -7.95 -26.04
CA ARG A 131 -15.98 -8.23 -27.49
C ARG A 131 -17.37 -8.53 -28.06
N ARG A 132 -18.29 -9.03 -27.22
CA ARG A 132 -19.66 -9.37 -27.62
C ARG A 132 -20.61 -8.17 -27.55
N GLN A 133 -20.22 -7.09 -26.89
CA GLN A 133 -21.10 -5.93 -26.67
C GLN A 133 -20.87 -4.85 -27.72
N LYS A 134 -21.96 -4.43 -28.37
CA LYS A 134 -21.93 -3.36 -29.39
C LYS A 134 -21.56 -1.98 -28.82
N ALA A 135 -21.67 -1.81 -27.50
CA ALA A 135 -21.39 -0.55 -26.79
C ALA A 135 -19.89 -0.25 -26.65
N PHE A 136 -19.00 -1.22 -26.92
CA PHE A 136 -17.57 -1.08 -26.68
C PHE A 136 -16.72 -1.43 -27.91
N GLN A 137 -15.58 -0.76 -28.05
CA GLN A 137 -14.49 -1.14 -28.94
C GLN A 137 -13.32 -1.63 -28.10
N LEU A 138 -12.63 -2.67 -28.56
CA LEU A 138 -11.47 -3.25 -27.89
C LEU A 138 -10.30 -3.33 -28.87
N GLU A 139 -9.27 -2.54 -28.64
CA GLU A 139 -8.01 -2.57 -29.40
C GLU A 139 -6.82 -2.67 -28.45
N SER A 140 -5.92 -3.63 -28.67
CA SER A 140 -4.68 -3.78 -27.87
C SER A 140 -4.89 -3.72 -26.35
N ASN A 141 -5.95 -4.38 -25.86
CA ASN A 141 -6.41 -4.40 -24.46
C ASN A 141 -7.06 -3.12 -23.93
N ILE A 142 -7.17 -2.06 -24.74
CA ILE A 142 -7.86 -0.81 -24.40
C ILE A 142 -9.33 -0.91 -24.83
N VAL A 143 -10.22 -0.61 -23.89
CA VAL A 143 -11.67 -0.55 -24.04
C VAL A 143 -12.08 0.90 -24.20
N ALA A 144 -12.81 1.19 -25.27
CA ALA A 144 -13.40 2.49 -25.55
C ALA A 144 -14.93 2.37 -25.66
N LEU A 145 -15.66 3.43 -25.32
CA LEU A 145 -17.10 3.49 -25.51
C LEU A 145 -17.43 3.85 -26.97
N VAL A 146 -18.29 3.07 -27.63
CA VAL A 146 -18.85 3.45 -28.93
C VAL A 146 -19.85 4.58 -28.71
N ARG A 147 -19.57 5.75 -29.29
CA ARG A 147 -20.45 6.93 -29.24
C ARG A 147 -20.99 7.22 -30.64
N ASP A 148 -22.23 7.70 -30.73
CA ASP A 148 -22.87 8.03 -32.01
C ASP A 148 -22.24 9.26 -32.70
N ASP A 149 -21.39 10.02 -32.00
CA ASP A 149 -20.72 11.23 -32.47
C ASP A 149 -19.30 10.98 -33.03
N THR A 150 -19.15 9.90 -33.81
CA THR A 150 -17.90 9.44 -34.49
C THR A 150 -17.32 10.41 -35.53
N ALA A 151 -17.06 11.66 -35.13
CA ALA A 151 -16.30 12.64 -35.90
C ALA A 151 -15.30 13.39 -35.01
N LEU A 152 -14.48 12.67 -34.23
CA LEU A 152 -13.25 13.25 -33.70
C LEU A 152 -12.06 12.33 -33.96
N ARG A 153 -11.05 12.97 -34.56
CA ARG A 153 -9.85 12.43 -35.22
C ARG A 153 -9.01 11.56 -34.28
N PRO A 154 -8.21 10.63 -34.84
CA PRO A 154 -7.13 10.00 -34.07
C PRO A 154 -6.27 11.10 -33.42
N PHE A 155 -6.15 11.03 -32.10
CA PHE A 155 -5.30 11.94 -31.34
C PHE A 155 -3.85 11.73 -31.77
N SER A 156 -3.31 12.72 -32.49
CA SER A 156 -1.93 12.69 -32.97
C SER A 156 -1.11 13.69 -32.18
N ALA A 157 -0.13 13.18 -31.43
CA ALA A 157 0.81 14.00 -30.68
C ALA A 157 1.53 15.01 -31.59
N SER A 158 1.85 14.63 -32.84
CA SER A 158 2.46 15.53 -33.82
C SER A 158 1.48 16.61 -34.31
N ALA A 159 0.22 16.26 -34.58
CA ALA A 159 -0.79 17.25 -34.98
C ALA A 159 -1.08 18.27 -33.87
N GLU A 160 -1.10 17.84 -32.61
CA GLU A 160 -1.34 18.72 -31.46
C GLU A 160 -0.12 19.59 -31.14
N VAL A 161 1.10 19.07 -31.25
CA VAL A 161 2.33 19.86 -31.17
C VAL A 161 2.37 20.90 -32.29
N GLU A 162 1.98 20.54 -33.52
CA GLU A 162 1.87 21.48 -34.64
C GLU A 162 0.89 22.61 -34.34
N GLN A 163 -0.29 22.31 -33.79
CA GLN A 163 -1.27 23.33 -33.39
C GLN A 163 -0.72 24.28 -32.32
N ILE A 164 -0.03 23.75 -31.30
CA ILE A 164 0.57 24.57 -30.24
C ILE A 164 1.65 25.50 -30.80
N LEU A 165 2.45 25.03 -31.77
CA LEU A 165 3.44 25.85 -32.46
C LEU A 165 2.82 26.90 -33.39
N LYS A 166 1.73 26.58 -34.10
CA LYS A 166 0.97 27.56 -34.90
C LYS A 166 0.37 28.68 -34.04
N ALA A 167 -0.05 28.35 -32.82
CA ALA A 167 -0.58 29.32 -31.87
C ALA A 167 0.50 30.13 -31.13
N ALA A 168 1.79 29.79 -31.29
CA ALA A 168 2.89 30.54 -30.69
C ALA A 168 3.19 31.79 -31.54
N PRO A 169 3.30 33.00 -30.94
CA PRO A 169 3.53 34.25 -31.68
C PRO A 169 4.78 34.25 -32.56
N SER A 170 5.81 33.51 -32.15
CA SER A 170 7.09 33.35 -32.84
C SER A 170 7.17 32.12 -33.76
N GLY A 171 6.09 31.33 -33.87
CA GLY A 171 6.08 30.05 -34.59
C GLY A 171 7.07 29.00 -34.04
N SER A 172 7.60 29.23 -32.85
CA SER A 172 8.69 28.48 -32.24
C SER A 172 8.58 28.51 -30.71
N LEU A 173 8.95 27.41 -30.05
CA LEU A 173 8.91 27.28 -28.59
C LEU A 173 10.14 26.52 -28.10
N GLU A 174 10.63 26.83 -26.91
CA GLU A 174 11.52 25.91 -26.20
C GLU A 174 10.77 24.61 -25.87
N ILE A 175 11.46 23.47 -25.93
CA ILE A 175 10.83 22.17 -25.64
C ILE A 175 10.19 22.17 -24.25
N LYS A 176 10.77 22.87 -23.27
CA LYS A 176 10.19 23.00 -21.93
C LYS A 176 8.84 23.70 -21.95
N ASP A 177 8.72 24.80 -22.69
CA ASP A 177 7.48 25.57 -22.81
C ASP A 177 6.43 24.86 -23.65
N LEU A 178 6.87 24.13 -24.69
CA LEU A 178 6.00 23.25 -25.47
C LEU A 178 5.39 22.17 -24.55
N CYS A 179 6.21 21.51 -23.73
CA CYS A 179 5.74 20.51 -22.78
C CYS A 179 4.77 21.10 -21.75
N ALA A 180 5.06 22.30 -21.22
CA ALA A 180 4.19 22.98 -20.27
C ALA A 180 2.83 23.33 -20.90
N LYS A 181 2.81 23.89 -22.11
CA LYS A 181 1.56 24.19 -22.83
C LYS A 181 0.77 22.95 -23.20
N PHE A 182 1.46 21.87 -23.58
CA PHE A 182 0.82 20.58 -23.87
C PHE A 182 0.17 20.01 -22.61
N MET A 183 0.89 20.00 -21.49
CA MET A 183 0.37 19.54 -20.20
C MET A 183 -0.82 20.39 -19.72
N GLN A 184 -0.77 21.71 -19.92
CA GLN A 184 -1.89 22.59 -19.61
C GLN A 184 -3.13 22.29 -20.47
N LYS A 185 -2.95 21.97 -21.76
CA LYS A 185 -4.06 21.72 -22.70
C LYS A 185 -4.69 20.34 -22.51
N PHE A 186 -3.88 19.31 -22.21
CA PHE A 186 -4.33 17.91 -22.23
C PHE A 186 -4.27 17.21 -20.87
N ASN A 187 -3.77 17.90 -19.84
CA ASN A 187 -3.60 17.34 -18.49
C ASN A 187 -2.78 16.03 -18.46
N VAL A 188 -1.91 15.83 -19.47
CA VAL A 188 -1.01 14.69 -19.63
C VAL A 188 0.35 15.19 -20.12
N SER A 189 1.43 14.57 -19.64
CA SER A 189 2.78 14.92 -20.11
C SER A 189 3.02 14.43 -21.53
N LEU A 190 3.52 15.31 -22.40
CA LEU A 190 3.94 14.95 -23.75
C LEU A 190 5.01 13.85 -23.74
N SER A 191 5.92 13.84 -22.76
CA SER A 191 6.94 12.80 -22.63
C SER A 191 6.36 11.43 -22.32
N SER A 192 5.28 11.38 -21.54
CA SER A 192 4.57 10.15 -21.19
C SER A 192 3.78 9.62 -22.38
N LEU A 193 3.22 10.52 -23.19
CA LEU A 193 2.45 10.18 -24.39
C LEU A 193 3.34 9.61 -25.51
N VAL A 194 4.53 10.17 -25.72
CA VAL A 194 5.43 9.76 -26.82
C VAL A 194 6.44 8.68 -26.43
N GLY A 195 6.44 8.25 -25.16
CA GLY A 195 7.27 7.15 -24.67
C GLY A 195 8.77 7.42 -24.71
N GLY A 196 9.22 8.61 -24.27
CA GLY A 196 10.65 8.94 -24.25
C GLY A 196 10.96 10.43 -24.16
N LYS A 197 12.19 10.80 -24.54
CA LYS A 197 12.57 12.22 -24.60
C LYS A 197 11.83 12.90 -25.75
N VAL A 198 11.17 14.01 -25.44
CA VAL A 198 10.41 14.80 -26.43
C VAL A 198 11.30 15.27 -27.57
N ALA A 199 12.58 15.58 -27.32
CA ALA A 199 13.54 15.92 -28.35
C ALA A 199 13.73 14.80 -29.40
N ASP A 200 13.77 13.53 -28.96
CA ASP A 200 13.96 12.37 -29.83
C ASP A 200 12.69 12.11 -30.67
N PHE A 201 11.52 12.28 -30.06
CA PHE A 201 10.23 12.24 -30.76
C PHE A 201 10.14 13.33 -31.86
N LEU A 202 10.46 14.58 -31.51
CA LEU A 202 10.45 15.69 -32.47
C LEU A 202 11.48 15.52 -33.59
N ALA A 203 12.63 14.89 -33.29
CA ALA A 203 13.66 14.58 -34.28
C ALA A 203 13.24 13.46 -35.25
N ARG A 204 12.45 12.48 -34.80
CA ARG A 204 11.86 11.43 -35.67
C ARG A 204 10.86 12.02 -36.66
N GLU A 205 10.10 13.03 -36.23
CA GLU A 205 9.13 13.78 -37.04
C GLU A 205 9.78 14.93 -37.84
N SER A 206 10.98 14.69 -38.41
CA SER A 206 11.79 15.69 -39.14
C SER A 206 11.14 16.24 -40.42
N GLY A 207 10.03 15.64 -40.87
CA GLY A 207 9.19 16.17 -41.94
C GLY A 207 8.38 17.40 -41.52
N LEU A 208 8.01 17.51 -40.25
CA LEU A 208 7.12 18.54 -39.71
C LEU A 208 7.88 19.56 -38.84
N PHE A 209 8.83 19.08 -38.03
CA PHE A 209 9.53 19.90 -37.04
C PHE A 209 11.01 20.07 -37.34
N THR A 210 11.57 21.18 -36.85
CA THR A 210 13.03 21.40 -36.79
C THR A 210 13.41 21.76 -35.36
N VAL A 211 14.32 20.98 -34.78
CA VAL A 211 14.86 21.22 -33.44
C VAL A 211 16.23 21.87 -33.57
N THR A 212 16.40 23.05 -32.97
CA THR A 212 17.67 23.78 -32.95
C THR A 212 18.60 23.24 -31.87
N ALA A 213 19.90 23.49 -31.99
CA ALA A 213 20.92 23.09 -31.01
C ALA A 213 20.70 23.69 -29.60
N ARG A 214 19.82 24.68 -29.45
CA ARG A 214 19.46 25.31 -28.16
C ARG A 214 18.18 24.72 -27.54
N GLY A 215 17.60 23.66 -28.12
CA GLY A 215 16.40 23.02 -27.59
C GLY A 215 15.08 23.74 -27.93
N THR A 216 15.09 24.60 -28.96
CA THR A 216 13.89 25.25 -29.50
C THR A 216 13.38 24.46 -30.71
N VAL A 217 12.06 24.27 -30.80
CA VAL A 217 11.38 23.58 -31.91
C VAL A 217 10.50 24.56 -32.69
N CYS A 218 10.51 24.45 -34.03
CA CYS A 218 9.67 25.22 -34.93
C CYS A 218 9.13 24.36 -36.09
N LEU A 219 8.14 24.88 -36.80
CA LEU A 219 7.60 24.26 -38.01
C LEU A 219 8.54 24.49 -39.20
N LYS A 220 8.76 23.45 -40.01
CA LYS A 220 9.71 23.49 -41.13
C LYS A 220 9.36 24.55 -42.20
N ALA A 221 8.08 24.91 -42.34
CA ALA A 221 7.61 25.95 -43.25
C ALA A 221 8.02 27.39 -42.84
N ALA A 222 8.50 27.60 -41.61
CA ALA A 222 8.82 28.92 -41.07
C ALA A 222 10.27 29.39 -41.33
N GLN A 223 11.12 28.61 -42.01
CA GLN A 223 12.56 28.92 -42.19
C GLN A 223 12.94 29.73 -43.44
N ALA A 224 11.98 30.29 -44.19
CA ALA A 224 12.29 31.21 -45.28
C ALA A 224 12.37 32.67 -44.80
N LYS A 225 13.27 33.00 -43.85
CA LYS A 225 13.90 34.33 -43.70
C LYS A 225 14.91 34.37 -42.54
N ALA A 226 16.09 34.92 -42.85
CA ALA A 226 17.21 35.33 -41.99
C ALA A 226 18.33 34.29 -41.73
N GLN A 227 19.38 34.41 -42.55
CA GLN A 227 20.72 33.82 -42.38
C GLN A 227 21.57 34.60 -41.33
N LYS A 228 22.33 33.82 -40.53
CA LYS A 228 23.74 33.90 -40.02
C LYS A 228 24.65 35.12 -40.38
N PRO A 229 25.88 35.32 -39.79
CA PRO A 229 26.59 34.57 -38.72
C PRO A 229 27.49 35.39 -37.72
N LYS A 230 28.23 34.62 -36.87
CA LYS A 230 29.55 34.81 -36.19
C LYS A 230 29.43 34.96 -34.66
N GLY A 231 30.17 34.28 -33.78
CA GLY A 231 31.28 33.32 -33.83
C GLY A 231 31.96 33.37 -32.45
N GLY A 232 32.34 32.24 -31.82
CA GLY A 232 33.05 32.29 -30.53
C GLY A 232 33.11 30.96 -29.76
N LYS A 233 34.33 30.42 -29.71
CA LYS A 233 34.93 29.23 -29.08
C LYS A 233 34.35 28.64 -27.77
N ALA A 234 34.55 27.32 -27.62
CA ALA A 234 34.34 26.45 -26.46
C ALA A 234 35.40 26.65 -25.34
N PRO A 235 35.21 26.07 -24.14
CA PRO A 235 35.71 24.70 -23.91
C PRO A 235 34.82 23.77 -23.06
N ALA A 236 35.26 22.51 -23.02
CA ALA A 236 34.66 21.28 -22.48
C ALA A 236 34.53 21.21 -20.95
N VAL A 237 33.59 20.38 -20.44
CA VAL A 237 33.73 19.63 -19.17
C VAL A 237 33.02 18.27 -19.29
N GLU A 238 33.67 17.31 -18.64
CA GLU A 238 33.53 15.86 -18.68
C GLU A 238 32.24 15.28 -18.08
N ARG A 239 31.97 14.06 -18.50
CA ARG A 239 31.04 13.13 -17.84
C ARG A 239 31.59 12.75 -16.47
N SER A 240 30.79 12.92 -15.42
CA SER A 240 30.98 12.22 -14.15
C SER A 240 29.70 11.45 -13.82
N GLN A 241 29.81 10.12 -13.93
CA GLN A 241 28.98 9.17 -13.20
C GLN A 241 29.17 9.46 -11.70
N GLN A 242 28.09 9.64 -10.96
CA GLN A 242 28.13 9.63 -9.50
C GLN A 242 27.21 8.50 -9.00
N GLU A 243 27.84 7.36 -8.75
CA GLU A 243 27.40 6.43 -7.72
C GLU A 243 27.42 7.15 -6.38
N SER A 244 26.26 7.30 -5.76
CA SER A 244 26.14 7.90 -4.44
C SER A 244 26.45 6.86 -3.36
N HIS A 245 27.71 6.78 -2.95
CA HIS A 245 28.05 6.23 -1.64
C HIS A 245 27.47 7.13 -0.54
N GLN A 246 26.42 6.66 0.14
CA GLN A 246 25.82 7.32 1.30
C GLN A 246 26.79 7.27 2.50
N LYS A 247 27.13 8.43 3.06
CA LYS A 247 27.91 8.61 4.30
C LYS A 247 27.03 8.34 5.55
N PRO A 248 27.64 8.01 6.71
CA PRO A 248 26.90 7.71 7.93
C PRO A 248 26.20 8.94 8.53
N VAL A 249 25.15 8.65 9.29
CA VAL A 249 24.19 9.54 9.94
C VAL A 249 24.85 10.49 10.95
N ASP A 250 24.71 11.81 10.76
CA ASP A 250 25.03 12.83 11.78
C ASP A 250 23.80 13.05 12.69
N LEU A 251 23.80 12.41 13.85
CA LEU A 251 22.79 12.53 14.92
C LEU A 251 23.29 13.35 16.14
N LEU A 252 24.40 14.09 16.02
CA LEU A 252 25.11 14.65 17.19
C LEU A 252 24.79 16.13 17.43
N ALA A 253 24.15 16.39 18.58
CA ALA A 253 24.29 17.67 19.28
C ALA A 253 24.21 17.53 20.82
N GLU A 254 23.49 16.54 21.37
CA GLU A 254 23.35 16.35 22.82
C GLU A 254 23.37 14.86 23.21
N THR A 255 24.03 14.52 24.32
CA THR A 255 23.98 13.17 24.92
C THR A 255 22.56 12.94 25.46
N PRO A 256 21.85 11.89 25.02
CA PRO A 256 20.47 11.67 25.41
C PRO A 256 20.32 11.36 26.91
N PRO A 257 19.19 11.75 27.53
CA PRO A 257 18.90 11.44 28.92
C PRO A 257 19.01 9.93 29.20
N GLY A 258 19.80 9.55 30.21
CA GLY A 258 20.03 8.16 30.62
C GLY A 258 21.29 7.54 30.02
N LEU A 259 21.94 8.18 29.06
CA LEU A 259 23.23 7.73 28.51
C LEU A 259 24.40 8.61 28.96
N GLU A 260 24.22 9.42 30.00
CA GLU A 260 25.28 10.24 30.57
C GLU A 260 26.38 9.33 31.17
N GLY A 261 27.49 9.16 30.46
CA GLY A 261 28.61 8.30 30.89
C GLY A 261 28.74 6.96 30.15
N ALA A 262 27.88 6.64 29.20
CA ALA A 262 27.94 5.39 28.40
C ALA A 262 29.18 5.28 27.49
N THR A 263 29.99 6.34 27.38
CA THR A 263 31.29 6.37 26.67
C THR A 263 32.48 6.09 27.58
N SER A 264 32.27 5.96 28.89
CA SER A 264 33.32 5.60 29.85
C SER A 264 33.56 4.09 29.80
N PRO A 265 34.80 3.61 29.69
CA PRO A 265 35.07 2.18 29.75
C PRO A 265 34.73 1.67 31.16
N GLU A 266 33.59 0.98 31.30
CA GLU A 266 33.30 0.18 32.48
C GLU A 266 34.38 -0.91 32.65
N PRO A 267 34.66 -1.34 33.90
CA PRO A 267 35.68 -2.35 34.15
C PRO A 267 35.38 -3.62 33.35
N ILE A 268 36.43 -4.22 32.78
CA ILE A 268 36.37 -5.45 31.98
C ILE A 268 35.82 -6.57 32.88
N LEU A 269 34.50 -6.77 32.85
CA LEU A 269 33.81 -7.91 33.44
C LEU A 269 33.81 -9.08 32.45
N THR A 270 33.70 -10.31 32.98
CA THR A 270 34.12 -11.54 32.30
C THR A 270 33.45 -11.80 30.95
N SER A 271 34.20 -12.35 29.98
CA SER A 271 33.71 -12.74 28.66
C SER A 271 32.50 -13.68 28.67
N ALA A 272 32.28 -14.41 29.77
CA ALA A 272 31.17 -15.35 29.95
C ALA A 272 29.79 -14.65 30.01
N GLU A 273 29.68 -13.48 30.65
CA GLU A 273 28.41 -12.75 30.79
C GLU A 273 27.96 -12.05 29.49
N SER A 274 28.89 -11.79 28.57
CA SER A 274 28.59 -11.28 27.23
C SER A 274 28.13 -12.42 26.30
N GLN A 275 28.65 -13.63 26.53
CA GLN A 275 28.35 -14.81 25.71
C GLN A 275 26.89 -15.28 25.83
N GLN A 276 26.27 -15.21 27.02
CA GLN A 276 24.85 -15.58 27.22
C GLN A 276 23.87 -14.81 26.31
N TYR A 277 24.16 -13.55 25.97
CA TYR A 277 23.35 -12.77 25.02
C TYR A 277 23.41 -13.35 23.60
N LEU A 278 24.60 -13.80 23.18
CA LEU A 278 24.80 -14.42 21.87
C LEU A 278 24.19 -15.81 21.82
N ASP A 279 24.29 -16.58 22.90
CA ASP A 279 23.69 -17.91 23.01
C ASP A 279 22.15 -17.81 22.95
N LEU A 280 21.56 -16.86 23.68
CA LEU A 280 20.13 -16.57 23.58
C LEU A 280 19.74 -16.14 22.16
N HIS A 281 20.50 -15.23 21.54
CA HIS A 281 20.27 -14.81 20.16
C HIS A 281 20.22 -15.99 19.19
N ASN A 282 21.19 -16.91 19.28
CA ASN A 282 21.26 -18.10 18.43
C ASN A 282 20.07 -19.04 18.65
N LYS A 283 19.55 -19.10 19.89
CA LYS A 283 18.36 -19.89 20.24
C LYS A 283 17.08 -19.28 19.65
N ILE A 284 16.87 -17.98 19.78
CA ILE A 284 15.63 -17.30 19.34
C ILE A 284 15.62 -16.94 17.86
N CYS A 285 16.78 -16.93 17.19
CA CYS A 285 16.93 -16.53 15.79
C CYS A 285 17.89 -17.46 15.05
N SER A 286 17.56 -18.76 15.05
CA SER A 286 18.40 -19.76 14.40
C SER A 286 18.35 -19.65 12.86
N ARG A 287 19.42 -20.09 12.18
CA ARG A 287 19.45 -20.12 10.70
C ARG A 287 18.32 -20.98 10.10
N PRO A 288 18.02 -22.18 10.61
CA PRO A 288 16.89 -22.97 10.11
C PRO A 288 15.56 -22.23 10.23
N PHE A 289 15.29 -21.62 11.40
CA PHE A 289 14.08 -20.84 11.62
C PHE A 289 13.94 -19.70 10.60
N ASN A 290 14.99 -18.89 10.41
CA ASN A 290 14.98 -17.78 9.46
C ASN A 290 14.74 -18.25 8.01
N SER A 291 15.35 -19.37 7.62
CA SER A 291 15.15 -19.95 6.29
C SER A 291 13.71 -20.42 6.10
N THR A 292 13.15 -21.12 7.09
CA THR A 292 11.78 -21.66 7.01
C THR A 292 10.75 -20.55 6.94
N ILE A 293 10.87 -19.51 7.78
CA ILE A 293 9.90 -18.41 7.78
C ILE A 293 10.00 -17.55 6.50
N ALA A 294 11.21 -17.28 6.01
CA ALA A 294 11.39 -16.55 4.76
C ALA A 294 10.81 -17.31 3.56
N GLN A 295 10.95 -18.64 3.55
CA GLN A 295 10.39 -19.52 2.54
C GLN A 295 8.86 -19.57 2.64
N ALA A 296 8.29 -19.72 3.83
CA ALA A 296 6.84 -19.69 4.02
C ALA A 296 6.22 -18.35 3.56
N VAL A 297 6.82 -17.21 3.92
CA VAL A 297 6.35 -15.90 3.44
C VAL A 297 6.48 -15.78 1.92
N LYS A 298 7.52 -16.38 1.32
CA LYS A 298 7.64 -16.43 -0.15
C LYS A 298 6.51 -17.24 -0.77
N GLU A 299 6.22 -18.43 -0.26
CA GLU A 299 5.13 -19.28 -0.75
C GLU A 299 3.77 -18.60 -0.64
N VAL A 300 3.54 -17.86 0.45
CA VAL A 300 2.33 -17.03 0.62
C VAL A 300 2.28 -15.93 -0.43
N VAL A 301 3.37 -15.21 -0.67
CA VAL A 301 3.43 -14.16 -1.70
C VAL A 301 3.13 -14.74 -3.09
N ASP A 302 3.75 -15.87 -3.42
CA ASP A 302 3.56 -16.54 -4.72
C ASP A 302 2.10 -16.99 -4.87
N ALA A 303 1.54 -17.66 -3.86
CA ALA A 303 0.15 -18.14 -3.88
C ALA A 303 -0.87 -16.99 -3.92
N VAL A 304 -0.66 -15.92 -3.14
CA VAL A 304 -1.51 -14.72 -3.19
C VAL A 304 -1.44 -14.09 -4.58
N SER A 305 -0.25 -13.95 -5.16
CA SER A 305 -0.06 -13.33 -6.48
C SER A 305 -0.73 -14.10 -7.62
N GLU A 306 -0.86 -15.43 -7.48
CA GLU A 306 -1.59 -16.27 -8.44
C GLU A 306 -3.12 -16.14 -8.33
N VAL A 307 -3.61 -15.84 -7.13
CA VAL A 307 -5.05 -15.89 -6.80
C VAL A 307 -5.70 -14.52 -6.89
N VAL A 308 -4.99 -13.44 -6.54
CA VAL A 308 -5.56 -12.10 -6.51
C VAL A 308 -5.75 -11.52 -7.90
N PHE A 309 -6.85 -10.79 -8.09
CA PHE A 309 -7.20 -10.11 -9.35
C PHE A 309 -6.50 -8.75 -9.53
N LEU A 310 -5.48 -8.46 -8.72
CA LEU A 310 -4.90 -7.12 -8.59
C LEU A 310 -3.78 -6.88 -9.61
N ASN A 311 -3.67 -5.65 -10.10
CA ASN A 311 -2.56 -5.24 -10.98
C ASN A 311 -1.32 -4.90 -10.16
N VAL A 312 -0.62 -5.95 -9.71
CA VAL A 312 0.58 -5.85 -8.87
C VAL A 312 1.76 -5.38 -9.72
N ASP A 313 2.39 -4.27 -9.33
CA ASP A 313 3.65 -3.80 -9.90
C ASP A 313 4.84 -4.53 -9.27
N HIS A 314 4.89 -4.52 -7.94
CA HIS A 314 5.90 -5.24 -7.16
C HIS A 314 5.39 -5.51 -5.74
N VAL A 315 6.10 -6.38 -5.04
CA VAL A 315 5.78 -6.79 -3.67
C VAL A 315 6.98 -6.55 -2.77
N VAL A 316 6.75 -5.97 -1.59
CA VAL A 316 7.78 -5.75 -0.57
C VAL A 316 7.47 -6.57 0.67
N LYS A 317 8.45 -7.34 1.12
CA LYS A 317 8.37 -8.06 2.41
C LYS A 317 8.81 -7.11 3.51
N GLY A 318 7.89 -6.77 4.39
CA GLY A 318 8.06 -5.89 5.54
C GLY A 318 8.07 -6.64 6.87
N GLY A 319 7.74 -5.91 7.94
CA GLY A 319 7.70 -6.46 9.30
C GLY A 319 9.04 -7.05 9.74
N SER A 320 9.03 -7.87 10.77
CA SER A 320 10.26 -8.44 11.32
C SER A 320 10.98 -9.38 10.37
N VAL A 321 10.24 -10.13 9.56
CA VAL A 321 10.83 -11.03 8.54
C VAL A 321 11.57 -10.23 7.48
N GLY A 322 10.94 -9.20 6.91
CA GLY A 322 11.54 -8.36 5.87
C GLY A 322 12.74 -7.54 6.36
N LYS A 323 12.67 -7.02 7.60
CA LYS A 323 13.76 -6.30 8.26
C LYS A 323 14.91 -7.21 8.71
N GLY A 324 14.67 -8.52 8.77
CA GLY A 324 15.63 -9.50 9.27
C GLY A 324 15.77 -9.49 10.80
N THR A 325 14.73 -9.08 11.53
CA THR A 325 14.67 -8.94 12.99
C THR A 325 13.67 -9.92 13.63
N ALA A 326 13.20 -10.92 12.87
CA ALA A 326 12.30 -11.97 13.36
C ALA A 326 12.92 -12.83 14.47
N ILE A 327 12.07 -13.22 15.42
CA ILE A 327 12.39 -14.15 16.53
C ILE A 327 11.35 -15.27 16.60
N SER A 328 11.78 -16.44 17.06
CA SER A 328 10.93 -17.62 17.21
C SER A 328 9.83 -17.39 18.24
N GLY A 329 8.60 -17.81 17.94
CA GLY A 329 7.46 -17.74 18.86
C GLY A 329 6.65 -16.44 18.80
N ALA A 330 7.22 -15.37 18.26
CA ALA A 330 6.56 -14.07 18.07
C ALA A 330 6.98 -13.45 16.73
N SER A 331 6.58 -14.12 15.65
CA SER A 331 6.93 -13.70 14.29
C SER A 331 5.73 -13.08 13.58
N ASP A 332 5.86 -11.79 13.29
CA ASP A 332 5.00 -11.07 12.37
C ASP A 332 5.69 -10.97 11.00
N ALA A 333 4.94 -11.26 9.95
CA ALA A 333 5.35 -10.93 8.59
C ALA A 333 4.40 -9.88 8.05
N GLU A 334 4.95 -8.91 7.33
CA GLU A 334 4.16 -7.98 6.54
C GLU A 334 4.54 -8.18 5.09
N VAL A 335 3.54 -8.12 4.21
CA VAL A 335 3.73 -8.19 2.77
C VAL A 335 2.92 -7.07 2.16
N VAL A 336 3.59 -6.15 1.48
CA VAL A 336 2.95 -4.99 0.86
C VAL A 336 2.93 -5.17 -0.66
N PHE A 337 1.73 -5.19 -1.22
CA PHE A 337 1.50 -5.22 -2.65
C PHE A 337 1.35 -3.79 -3.17
N PHE A 338 2.26 -3.38 -4.06
CA PHE A 338 2.17 -2.10 -4.75
C PHE A 338 1.35 -2.28 -6.02
N LEU A 339 0.21 -1.59 -6.09
CA LEU A 339 -0.78 -1.80 -7.15
C LEU A 339 -0.83 -0.61 -8.11
N LYS A 340 -0.86 -0.91 -9.41
CA LYS A 340 -1.14 0.09 -10.45
C LYS A 340 -2.62 0.44 -10.44
N GLY A 341 -2.93 1.71 -10.69
CA GLY A 341 -4.30 2.20 -10.81
C GLY A 341 -5.02 2.52 -9.50
N LEU A 342 -4.40 2.24 -8.34
CA LEU A 342 -4.93 2.73 -7.06
C LEU A 342 -4.77 4.26 -6.95
N PRO A 343 -5.79 4.99 -6.43
CA PRO A 343 -5.65 6.41 -6.13
C PRO A 343 -4.55 6.65 -5.08
N PRO A 344 -3.69 7.67 -5.25
CA PRO A 344 -2.62 7.97 -4.27
C PRO A 344 -3.15 8.52 -2.94
N SER A 345 -4.44 8.86 -2.85
CA SER A 345 -5.10 9.43 -1.66
C SER A 345 -6.53 8.86 -1.52
N GLY A 346 -7.24 9.23 -0.45
CA GLY A 346 -8.60 8.74 -0.19
C GLY A 346 -8.67 7.28 0.26
N HIS A 347 -7.63 6.82 0.98
CA HIS A 347 -7.48 5.45 1.46
C HIS A 347 -8.70 5.00 2.29
N GLU A 348 -9.27 5.89 3.09
CA GLU A 348 -10.47 5.65 3.87
C GLU A 348 -11.69 5.22 3.03
N LYS A 349 -11.72 5.59 1.74
CA LYS A 349 -12.80 5.21 0.82
C LYS A 349 -12.50 3.90 0.10
N TRP A 350 -11.27 3.72 -0.37
CA TRP A 350 -10.93 2.59 -1.26
C TRP A 350 -10.33 1.39 -0.53
N LEU A 351 -9.65 1.58 0.61
CA LEU A 351 -8.95 0.51 1.30
C LEU A 351 -9.92 -0.50 1.95
N PRO A 352 -10.96 -0.09 2.72
CA PRO A 352 -11.86 -1.06 3.34
C PRO A 352 -12.57 -2.01 2.36
N PRO A 353 -13.17 -1.55 1.23
CA PRO A 353 -13.75 -2.48 0.27
C PRO A 353 -12.70 -3.36 -0.41
N LEU A 354 -11.51 -2.83 -0.72
CA LEU A 354 -10.40 -3.62 -1.28
C LEU A 354 -10.01 -4.77 -0.36
N LEU A 355 -9.81 -4.50 0.94
CA LEU A 355 -9.43 -5.53 1.92
C LEU A 355 -10.49 -6.63 2.01
N ARG A 356 -11.79 -6.28 2.00
CA ARG A 356 -12.89 -7.27 2.00
C ARG A 356 -12.90 -8.12 0.74
N SER A 357 -12.75 -7.50 -0.44
CA SER A 357 -12.73 -8.24 -1.71
C SER A 357 -11.53 -9.18 -1.79
N VAL A 358 -10.35 -8.73 -1.35
CA VAL A 358 -9.15 -9.57 -1.30
C VAL A 358 -9.35 -10.73 -0.33
N ALA A 359 -9.82 -10.48 0.89
CA ALA A 359 -10.04 -11.54 1.87
C ALA A 359 -11.04 -12.60 1.38
N GLY A 360 -12.13 -12.21 0.72
CA GLY A 360 -13.07 -13.16 0.12
C GLY A 360 -12.43 -14.04 -0.95
N VAL A 361 -11.64 -13.44 -1.85
CA VAL A 361 -10.93 -14.18 -2.91
C VAL A 361 -9.85 -15.10 -2.33
N LEU A 362 -9.13 -14.66 -1.29
CA LEU A 362 -8.12 -15.47 -0.62
C LEU A 362 -8.71 -16.62 0.20
N GLY A 363 -9.84 -16.38 0.88
CA GLY A 363 -10.53 -17.41 1.66
C GLY A 363 -10.94 -18.60 0.79
N GLU A 364 -11.45 -18.35 -0.41
CA GLU A 364 -11.78 -19.41 -1.38
C GLU A 364 -10.55 -19.95 -2.11
N GLY A 365 -9.61 -19.08 -2.49
CA GLY A 365 -8.50 -19.45 -3.38
C GLY A 365 -7.26 -20.03 -2.72
N LEU A 366 -7.11 -19.86 -1.40
CA LEU A 366 -5.97 -20.35 -0.62
C LEU A 366 -6.31 -21.48 0.36
N GLU A 367 -7.53 -21.99 0.36
CA GLU A 367 -7.91 -23.12 1.23
C GLU A 367 -6.95 -24.31 1.02
N GLY A 368 -6.24 -24.71 2.08
CA GLY A 368 -5.26 -25.80 2.05
C GLY A 368 -3.95 -25.51 1.29
N ARG A 369 -3.69 -24.26 0.87
CA ARG A 369 -2.47 -23.86 0.14
C ARG A 369 -1.54 -23.04 1.02
N ALA A 370 -0.22 -23.15 0.77
CA ALA A 370 0.82 -22.35 1.43
C ALA A 370 0.76 -22.33 2.98
N GLY A 371 0.17 -23.36 3.59
CA GLY A 371 -0.01 -23.45 5.05
C GLY A 371 -1.07 -22.50 5.64
N VAL A 372 -1.84 -21.79 4.81
CA VAL A 372 -2.88 -20.85 5.27
C VAL A 372 -4.00 -21.61 5.96
N GLN A 373 -4.32 -21.22 7.19
CA GLN A 373 -5.37 -21.79 8.04
C GLN A 373 -6.59 -20.89 8.16
N ASP A 374 -6.37 -19.57 8.15
CA ASP A 374 -7.43 -18.58 8.37
C ASP A 374 -7.10 -17.27 7.66
N VAL A 375 -8.16 -16.55 7.28
CA VAL A 375 -8.11 -15.26 6.58
C VAL A 375 -9.04 -14.28 7.29
N ALA A 376 -8.48 -13.21 7.85
CA ALA A 376 -9.22 -12.18 8.55
C ALA A 376 -8.94 -10.78 7.99
N VAL A 377 -9.88 -9.85 8.12
CA VAL A 377 -9.70 -8.45 7.73
C VAL A 377 -9.46 -7.59 8.97
N THR A 378 -8.41 -6.77 8.94
CA THR A 378 -8.17 -5.70 9.92
C THR A 378 -8.55 -4.34 9.32
N GLU A 379 -8.38 -3.26 10.08
CA GLU A 379 -8.61 -1.90 9.58
C GLU A 379 -7.73 -1.55 8.35
N ASP A 380 -6.53 -2.13 8.28
CA ASP A 380 -5.46 -1.75 7.37
C ASP A 380 -4.83 -2.91 6.58
N SER A 381 -5.23 -4.16 6.85
CA SER A 381 -4.61 -5.35 6.24
C SER A 381 -5.57 -6.52 6.09
N VAL A 382 -5.21 -7.49 5.24
CA VAL A 382 -5.75 -8.85 5.27
C VAL A 382 -4.75 -9.72 6.01
N GLN A 383 -5.14 -10.28 7.13
CA GLN A 383 -4.30 -11.12 7.98
C GLN A 383 -4.48 -12.58 7.62
N LEU A 384 -3.39 -13.27 7.30
CA LEU A 384 -3.35 -14.70 7.08
C LEU A 384 -2.70 -15.38 8.28
N SER A 385 -3.37 -16.40 8.83
CA SER A 385 -2.76 -17.30 9.80
C SER A 385 -2.10 -18.45 9.03
N VAL A 386 -0.77 -18.52 9.06
CA VAL A 386 0.02 -19.47 8.26
C VAL A 386 0.75 -20.45 9.18
N LEU A 387 0.49 -21.74 9.02
CA LEU A 387 1.14 -22.77 9.81
C LEU A 387 2.56 -23.04 9.26
N VAL A 388 3.58 -22.67 10.02
CA VAL A 388 4.99 -22.90 9.68
C VAL A 388 5.56 -23.94 10.65
N GLY A 389 5.63 -25.19 10.19
CA GLY A 389 5.96 -26.33 11.04
C GLY A 389 4.88 -26.60 12.08
N LYS A 390 5.12 -26.25 13.35
CA LYS A 390 4.16 -26.41 14.46
C LYS A 390 3.64 -25.09 15.03
N ALA A 391 4.11 -23.95 14.52
CA ALA A 391 3.77 -22.63 15.04
C ALA A 391 3.02 -21.81 13.99
N PRO A 392 1.91 -21.15 14.35
CA PRO A 392 1.27 -20.20 13.46
C PRO A 392 2.13 -18.93 13.34
N VAL A 393 2.23 -18.40 12.13
CA VAL A 393 2.83 -17.12 11.79
C VAL A 393 1.73 -16.24 11.21
N LEU A 394 1.61 -15.02 11.73
CA LEU A 394 0.65 -14.05 11.22
C LEU A 394 1.29 -13.25 10.09
N VAL A 395 0.71 -13.33 8.89
CA VAL A 395 1.15 -12.59 7.71
C VAL A 395 0.11 -11.50 7.40
N HIS A 396 0.50 -10.24 7.54
CA HIS A 396 -0.33 -9.09 7.22
C HIS A 396 -0.09 -8.67 5.76
N LEU A 397 -1.11 -8.84 4.93
CA LEU A 397 -1.11 -8.35 3.55
C LEU A 397 -1.64 -6.91 3.54
N ARG A 398 -0.80 -5.96 3.12
CA ARG A 398 -1.15 -4.55 2.96
C ARG A 398 -1.04 -4.13 1.49
N PHE A 399 -1.69 -3.02 1.16
CA PHE A 399 -1.78 -2.54 -0.22
C PHE A 399 -1.38 -1.07 -0.27
N SER A 400 -0.57 -0.73 -1.26
CA SER A 400 -0.17 0.65 -1.53
C SER A 400 -0.39 0.99 -3.01
N PRO A 401 -0.79 2.22 -3.35
CA PRO A 401 -0.60 2.71 -4.71
C PRO A 401 0.89 2.75 -5.06
N VAL A 402 1.19 2.57 -6.34
CA VAL A 402 2.54 2.75 -6.88
C VAL A 402 2.86 4.26 -6.93
N PHE A 403 3.94 4.64 -6.26
CA PHE A 403 4.56 5.95 -6.43
C PHE A 403 5.81 5.81 -7.29
N GLY A 404 6.08 6.76 -8.18
CA GLY A 404 7.28 6.71 -9.03
C GLY A 404 8.57 6.85 -8.23
N THR A 405 8.53 7.55 -7.09
CA THR A 405 9.65 7.66 -6.14
C THR A 405 9.16 7.79 -4.71
N TYR A 406 10.03 7.50 -3.74
CA TYR A 406 9.79 7.78 -2.32
C TYR A 406 9.39 9.24 -2.07
N THR A 407 10.05 10.20 -2.71
CA THR A 407 9.73 11.63 -2.57
C THR A 407 8.30 11.94 -3.00
N GLN A 408 7.79 11.29 -4.06
CA GLN A 408 6.40 11.46 -4.49
C GLN A 408 5.42 10.89 -3.44
N ALA A 409 5.74 9.75 -2.83
CA ALA A 409 4.93 9.19 -1.75
C ALA A 409 4.85 10.14 -0.54
N VAL A 410 5.99 10.69 -0.11
CA VAL A 410 6.06 11.65 1.01
C VAL A 410 5.37 12.98 0.67
N GLN A 411 5.46 13.45 -0.57
CA GLN A 411 4.73 14.64 -1.02
C GLN A 411 3.22 14.42 -0.99
N ALA A 412 2.73 13.29 -1.50
CA ALA A 412 1.31 12.94 -1.47
C ALA A 412 0.81 12.85 -0.01
N LEU A 413 1.59 12.22 0.86
CA LEU A 413 1.36 12.15 2.30
C LEU A 413 1.29 13.54 2.96
N GLY A 414 2.21 14.44 2.63
CA GLY A 414 2.27 15.79 3.20
C GLY A 414 1.08 16.68 2.82
N GLN A 415 0.42 16.38 1.72
CA GLN A 415 -0.82 17.04 1.30
C GLN A 415 -2.06 16.52 2.06
N GLN A 416 -1.94 15.42 2.81
CA GLN A 416 -3.04 14.85 3.58
C GLN A 416 -3.14 15.41 5.00
N GLY A 417 -4.36 15.41 5.54
CA GLY A 417 -4.63 15.67 6.95
C GLY A 417 -4.20 14.49 7.85
N PRO A 418 -4.00 14.71 9.16
CA PRO A 418 -3.43 13.73 10.10
C PRO A 418 -4.08 12.35 10.07
N GLU A 419 -5.42 12.28 10.02
CA GLU A 419 -6.16 11.02 10.01
C GLU A 419 -5.89 10.14 8.79
N ALA A 420 -5.60 10.75 7.64
CA ALA A 420 -5.32 10.03 6.40
C ALA A 420 -3.84 9.61 6.28
N ARG A 421 -2.95 10.17 7.11
CA ARG A 421 -1.50 9.89 7.03
C ARG A 421 -1.13 8.48 7.44
N ARG A 422 -1.89 7.89 8.37
CA ARG A 422 -1.67 6.52 8.86
C ARG A 422 -1.69 5.47 7.75
N PHE A 423 -2.44 5.71 6.68
CA PHE A 423 -2.55 4.76 5.57
C PHE A 423 -1.29 4.67 4.68
N TYR A 424 -0.39 5.65 4.74
CA TYR A 424 0.82 5.68 3.92
C TYR A 424 1.98 4.87 4.51
N ALA A 425 1.80 4.24 5.68
CA ALA A 425 2.82 3.35 6.26
C ALA A 425 3.23 2.26 5.26
N ALA A 426 2.27 1.68 4.54
CA ALA A 426 2.52 0.71 3.48
C ALA A 426 3.32 1.31 2.31
N SER A 427 3.08 2.59 1.97
CA SER A 427 3.73 3.26 0.85
C SER A 427 5.21 3.57 1.06
N VAL A 428 5.67 3.62 2.32
CA VAL A 428 7.07 3.88 2.69
C VAL A 428 7.76 2.65 3.27
N VAL A 429 7.12 1.48 3.18
CA VAL A 429 7.60 0.22 3.78
C VAL A 429 8.99 -0.16 3.27
N GLU A 430 9.28 0.07 1.99
CA GLU A 430 10.57 -0.27 1.39
C GLU A 430 11.71 0.49 2.09
N GLN A 431 11.53 1.80 2.31
CA GLN A 431 12.51 2.63 2.99
C GLN A 431 12.64 2.21 4.45
N ARG A 432 11.53 1.86 5.12
CA ARG A 432 11.55 1.40 6.52
C ARG A 432 12.30 0.07 6.66
N VAL A 433 12.06 -0.87 5.76
CA VAL A 433 12.79 -2.14 5.69
C VAL A 433 14.28 -1.90 5.44
N GLN A 434 14.62 -1.07 4.45
CA GLN A 434 16.01 -0.73 4.13
C GLN A 434 16.73 -0.07 5.31
N PHE A 435 16.05 0.80 6.06
CA PHE A 435 16.62 1.48 7.22
C PHE A 435 17.11 0.49 8.28
N ILE A 436 16.32 -0.56 8.59
CA ILE A 436 16.69 -1.59 9.57
C ILE A 436 17.61 -2.67 8.97
N ALA A 437 17.34 -3.12 7.74
CA ALA A 437 18.11 -4.19 7.11
C ALA A 437 19.60 -3.83 6.95
N ARG A 438 19.90 -2.55 6.68
CA ARG A 438 21.25 -1.99 6.53
C ARG A 438 21.99 -1.80 7.86
N GLN A 439 21.33 -1.98 9.00
CA GLN A 439 21.99 -1.84 10.30
C GLN A 439 23.02 -2.96 10.53
N PRO A 440 24.11 -2.69 11.26
CA PRO A 440 25.12 -3.69 11.58
C PRO A 440 24.52 -4.93 12.25
N GLY A 441 25.16 -6.09 12.02
CA GLY A 441 24.76 -7.36 12.63
C GLY A 441 24.53 -7.28 14.14
N PRO A 442 25.46 -6.69 14.93
CA PRO A 442 25.28 -6.54 16.37
C PRO A 442 24.03 -5.74 16.76
N VAL A 443 23.69 -4.67 16.03
CA VAL A 443 22.47 -3.89 16.30
C VAL A 443 21.22 -4.73 16.10
N LYS A 444 21.18 -5.53 15.02
CA LYS A 444 20.08 -6.47 14.78
C LYS A 444 19.98 -7.58 15.83
N VAL A 445 21.10 -7.96 16.46
CA VAL A 445 21.08 -8.87 17.62
C VAL A 445 20.43 -8.18 18.82
N THR A 446 20.81 -6.94 19.13
CA THR A 446 20.20 -6.15 20.21
C THR A 446 18.69 -6.00 20.02
N ILE A 447 18.23 -5.70 18.79
CA ILE A 447 16.79 -5.60 18.47
C ILE A 447 16.05 -6.89 18.83
N ARG A 448 16.57 -8.05 18.40
CA ARG A 448 15.93 -9.35 18.66
C ARG A 448 15.88 -9.70 20.14
N LEU A 449 16.93 -9.35 20.87
CA LEU A 449 17.04 -9.53 22.31
C LEU A 449 16.01 -8.66 23.05
N LEU A 450 15.84 -7.39 22.66
CA LEU A 450 14.81 -6.50 23.22
C LEU A 450 13.39 -6.99 22.93
N LYS A 451 13.14 -7.47 21.71
CA LYS A 451 11.85 -8.08 21.36
C LYS A 451 11.56 -9.29 22.24
N TRP A 452 12.54 -10.19 22.40
CA TRP A 452 12.40 -11.35 23.28
C TRP A 452 12.13 -10.92 24.73
N TRP A 453 12.88 -9.95 25.26
CA TRP A 453 12.69 -9.42 26.62
C TRP A 453 11.27 -8.87 26.82
N ARG A 454 10.76 -8.07 25.88
CA ARG A 454 9.39 -7.55 25.91
C ARG A 454 8.39 -8.70 25.99
N ASP A 455 8.58 -9.74 25.19
CA ASP A 455 7.66 -10.88 25.11
C ASP A 455 7.73 -11.78 26.36
N GLN A 456 8.72 -11.59 27.25
CA GLN A 456 8.77 -12.26 28.55
C GLN A 456 7.95 -11.54 29.64
N GLN A 457 7.43 -10.35 29.36
CA GLN A 457 6.71 -9.54 30.35
C GLN A 457 5.20 -9.70 30.22
N GLU A 458 4.49 -9.60 31.34
CA GLU A 458 3.03 -9.56 31.38
C GLU A 458 2.55 -8.10 31.30
N TRP A 459 2.30 -7.63 30.08
CA TRP A 459 1.80 -6.27 29.85
C TRP A 459 0.31 -6.16 30.14
N SER A 460 -0.10 -5.00 30.68
CA SER A 460 -1.51 -4.68 30.94
C SER A 460 -2.36 -4.64 29.65
N GLY A 461 -1.74 -4.34 28.49
CA GLY A 461 -2.40 -4.46 27.19
C GLY A 461 -1.59 -3.86 26.05
N ARG A 462 -2.15 -3.90 24.82
CA ARG A 462 -1.46 -3.44 23.60
C ARG A 462 -1.02 -1.97 23.65
N LEU A 463 -1.77 -1.11 24.35
CA LEU A 463 -1.44 0.32 24.46
C LEU A 463 -0.25 0.60 25.37
N THR A 464 0.15 -0.34 26.22
CA THR A 464 1.28 -0.20 27.15
C THR A 464 2.47 -1.08 26.76
N THR A 465 2.27 -2.03 25.85
CA THR A 465 3.34 -2.85 25.25
C THR A 465 4.11 -2.07 24.17
N PRO A 466 5.45 -1.96 24.26
CA PRO A 466 6.22 -1.28 23.22
C PRO A 466 6.16 -2.04 21.88
N SER A 467 5.89 -1.30 20.80
CA SER A 467 5.89 -1.87 19.45
C SER A 467 7.29 -2.30 19.01
N ASP A 468 7.37 -3.16 17.99
CA ASP A 468 8.64 -3.52 17.36
C ASP A 468 9.39 -2.28 16.86
N GLU A 469 8.67 -1.29 16.30
CA GLU A 469 9.26 -0.06 15.79
C GLU A 469 9.92 0.76 16.91
N ILE A 470 9.33 0.82 18.11
CA ILE A 470 9.95 1.49 19.26
C ILE A 470 11.29 0.82 19.61
N LEU A 471 11.30 -0.50 19.76
CA LEU A 471 12.51 -1.24 20.15
C LEU A 471 13.60 -1.19 19.07
N GLU A 472 13.20 -1.30 17.81
CA GLU A 472 14.10 -1.19 16.65
C GLU A 472 14.80 0.16 16.61
N LEU A 473 14.04 1.25 16.73
CA LEU A 473 14.56 2.60 16.60
C LEU A 473 15.43 3.02 17.78
N LEU A 474 15.08 2.60 19.00
CA LEU A 474 15.92 2.84 20.18
C LEU A 474 17.24 2.07 20.13
N ALA A 475 17.23 0.83 19.66
CA ALA A 475 18.47 0.07 19.48
C ALA A 475 19.41 0.73 18.46
N VAL A 476 18.86 1.18 17.32
CA VAL A 476 19.63 1.91 16.31
C VAL A 476 20.16 3.23 16.87
N TYR A 477 19.29 4.02 17.50
CA TYR A 477 19.67 5.30 18.08
C TYR A 477 20.77 5.13 19.14
N SER A 478 20.58 4.23 20.10
CA SER A 478 21.57 3.93 21.14
C SER A 478 22.91 3.51 20.52
N ALA A 479 22.91 2.62 19.53
CA ALA A 479 24.15 2.13 18.92
C ALA A 479 24.93 3.25 18.21
N VAL A 480 24.23 4.18 17.53
CA VAL A 480 24.86 5.34 16.89
C VAL A 480 25.48 6.28 17.92
N GLN A 481 24.80 6.51 19.04
CA GLN A 481 25.24 7.44 20.09
C GLN A 481 26.41 6.88 20.91
N THR A 482 26.34 5.62 21.32
CA THR A 482 27.25 5.07 22.33
C THR A 482 28.33 4.16 21.75
N ARG A 483 28.13 3.61 20.54
CA ARG A 483 29.02 2.61 19.92
C ARG A 483 29.42 1.51 20.91
N PRO A 484 28.45 0.73 21.43
CA PRO A 484 28.68 -0.19 22.52
C PRO A 484 29.78 -1.21 22.17
N ALA A 485 30.64 -1.51 23.14
CA ALA A 485 31.75 -2.45 22.96
C ALA A 485 31.27 -3.89 22.76
N ASP A 486 30.14 -4.26 23.39
CA ASP A 486 29.56 -5.60 23.33
C ASP A 486 28.02 -5.58 23.46
N GLN A 487 27.40 -6.78 23.47
CA GLN A 487 25.94 -6.88 23.53
C GLN A 487 25.34 -6.53 24.89
N ARG A 488 26.07 -6.81 25.98
CA ARG A 488 25.61 -6.44 27.32
C ARG A 488 25.49 -4.93 27.43
N GLN A 489 26.52 -4.20 27.01
CA GLN A 489 26.51 -2.74 27.00
C GLN A 489 25.41 -2.21 26.07
N ALA A 490 25.23 -2.81 24.89
CA ALA A 490 24.18 -2.41 23.96
C ALA A 490 22.78 -2.53 24.60
N ILE A 491 22.50 -3.63 25.30
CA ILE A 491 21.22 -3.84 26.00
C ILE A 491 21.08 -2.88 27.18
N ALA A 492 22.11 -2.73 28.02
CA ALA A 492 22.08 -1.82 29.17
C ALA A 492 21.77 -0.38 28.74
N ASN A 493 22.41 0.09 27.66
CA ASN A 493 22.17 1.42 27.11
C ASN A 493 20.71 1.59 26.65
N VAL A 494 20.14 0.62 25.93
CA VAL A 494 18.74 0.70 25.50
C VAL A 494 17.77 0.61 26.69
N MET A 495 18.03 -0.25 27.67
CA MET A 495 17.22 -0.34 28.90
C MET A 495 17.22 0.99 29.67
N SER A 496 18.35 1.69 29.71
CA SER A 496 18.42 3.04 30.29
C SER A 496 17.51 4.03 29.55
N LEU A 497 17.53 4.02 28.21
CA LEU A 497 16.62 4.85 27.40
C LEU A 497 15.14 4.49 27.65
N LEU A 498 14.80 3.21 27.74
CA LEU A 498 13.45 2.74 28.03
C LEU A 498 12.98 3.18 29.44
N SER A 499 13.88 3.22 30.42
CA SER A 499 13.57 3.64 31.79
C SER A 499 13.21 5.14 31.90
N ARG A 500 13.66 5.96 30.95
CA ARG A 500 13.42 7.41 30.87
C ARG A 500 12.68 7.79 29.58
N PHE A 501 11.83 6.87 29.09
CA PHE A 501 11.23 6.98 27.76
C PHE A 501 10.47 8.30 27.54
N GLU A 502 9.78 8.84 28.56
CA GLU A 502 9.04 10.10 28.49
C GLU A 502 9.93 11.33 28.18
N GLU A 503 11.22 11.28 28.52
CA GLU A 503 12.19 12.35 28.32
C GLU A 503 12.77 12.33 26.89
N LEU A 504 12.51 11.28 26.11
CA LEU A 504 13.14 11.08 24.82
C LEU A 504 12.66 12.09 23.77
N ARG A 505 13.63 12.55 22.98
CA ARG A 505 13.41 13.44 21.84
C ARG A 505 14.35 13.08 20.68
N ILE A 506 13.91 12.16 19.85
CA ILE A 506 14.66 11.57 18.76
C ILE A 506 14.05 11.97 17.42
N VAL A 507 14.90 12.52 16.56
CA VAL A 507 14.61 12.95 15.19
C VAL A 507 15.76 12.49 14.31
N TRP A 508 15.49 11.97 13.11
CA TRP A 508 16.54 11.61 12.14
C TRP A 508 16.69 12.63 11.02
N SER A 509 17.81 12.51 10.30
CA SER A 509 18.27 13.38 9.22
C SER A 509 18.64 12.61 7.94
N ASN A 510 18.08 11.41 7.76
CA ASN A 510 18.43 10.46 6.70
C ASN A 510 17.56 10.57 5.44
N PHE A 511 16.24 10.52 5.58
CA PHE A 511 15.32 10.60 4.43
C PHE A 511 14.66 11.98 4.29
N TYR A 512 14.72 12.77 5.36
CA TYR A 512 14.17 14.12 5.43
C TYR A 512 15.02 14.99 6.37
N THR A 513 14.79 16.29 6.33
CA THR A 513 15.41 17.27 7.22
C THR A 513 14.44 17.71 8.30
N LYS A 514 14.95 18.32 9.38
CA LYS A 514 14.10 18.86 10.46
C LYS A 514 13.04 19.86 9.95
N ALA A 515 13.30 20.54 8.83
CA ALA A 515 12.37 21.48 8.23
C ALA A 515 11.15 20.80 7.57
N ASP A 516 11.28 19.53 7.20
CA ASP A 516 10.21 18.74 6.57
C ASP A 516 9.23 18.17 7.61
N ILE A 517 9.61 18.16 8.89
CA ILE A 517 8.81 17.63 9.99
C ILE A 517 7.60 18.51 10.21
N TRP A 518 6.43 17.88 10.31
CA TRP A 518 5.21 18.58 10.66
C TRP A 518 5.34 19.23 12.04
N ALA A 519 5.37 20.56 12.08
CA ALA A 519 5.71 21.34 13.26
C ALA A 519 4.96 20.96 14.56
N PRO A 520 3.67 20.56 14.54
CA PRO A 520 2.98 20.08 15.73
C PRO A 520 3.64 18.87 16.40
N LEU A 521 4.26 17.96 15.65
CA LEU A 521 4.92 16.77 16.21
C LEU A 521 6.12 17.14 17.08
N LEU A 522 6.86 18.19 16.71
CA LEU A 522 8.05 18.63 17.47
C LEU A 522 7.72 19.06 18.91
N ARG A 523 6.45 19.31 19.22
CA ARG A 523 5.93 19.66 20.55
C ARG A 523 5.48 18.44 21.36
N GLN A 524 5.23 17.30 20.73
CA GLN A 524 4.80 16.07 21.42
C GLN A 524 5.91 15.51 22.29
N ARG A 525 5.54 14.86 23.40
CA ARG A 525 6.45 14.17 24.31
C ARG A 525 5.80 12.84 24.75
N PRO A 526 6.55 11.73 24.78
CA PRO A 526 7.88 11.57 24.18
C PRO A 526 7.86 11.78 22.66
N LEU A 527 9.01 12.10 22.08
CA LEU A 527 9.15 12.27 20.64
C LEU A 527 10.13 11.23 20.11
N LEU A 528 9.63 10.28 19.35
CA LEU A 528 10.40 9.33 18.56
C LEU A 528 9.75 9.35 17.18
N MET A 529 10.31 10.12 16.25
CA MET A 529 9.72 10.26 14.91
C MET A 529 9.59 8.89 14.18
N ASP A 530 9.24 8.84 12.89
CA ASP A 530 9.63 7.73 12.00
C ASP A 530 10.81 8.15 11.10
N PRO A 531 11.91 7.37 10.95
CA PRO A 531 13.07 7.75 10.12
C PRO A 531 12.76 7.95 8.65
N VAL A 532 11.66 7.40 8.15
CA VAL A 532 11.25 7.50 6.73
C VAL A 532 9.95 8.28 6.55
N ASN A 533 9.38 8.81 7.62
CA ASN A 533 8.12 9.54 7.56
C ASN A 533 8.13 10.77 8.49
N PRO A 534 8.29 11.98 7.94
CA PRO A 534 8.37 13.21 8.75
C PRO A 534 7.03 13.64 9.38
N PHE A 535 5.96 12.84 9.20
CA PHE A 535 4.61 13.11 9.70
C PHE A 535 4.14 12.13 10.77
N VAL A 536 5.01 11.22 11.24
CA VAL A 536 4.65 10.19 12.23
C VAL A 536 5.57 10.30 13.44
N ASN A 537 4.98 10.36 14.63
CA ASN A 537 5.64 10.08 15.89
C ASN A 537 5.29 8.64 16.27
N ILE A 538 6.27 7.74 16.26
CA ILE A 538 6.10 6.33 16.63
C ILE A 538 5.70 6.19 18.10
N ALA A 539 6.08 7.16 18.94
CA ALA A 539 5.68 7.23 20.34
C ALA A 539 4.48 8.16 20.58
N GLU A 540 3.52 8.20 19.65
CA GLU A 540 2.33 9.05 19.77
C GLU A 540 1.53 8.73 21.06
N PRO A 541 1.27 9.71 21.94
CA PRO A 541 0.62 9.46 23.23
C PRO A 541 -0.79 8.88 23.17
N GLN A 542 -1.47 8.98 22.02
CA GLN A 542 -2.78 8.38 21.81
C GLN A 542 -2.70 6.88 21.47
N ALA A 543 -1.54 6.43 20.98
CA ALA A 543 -1.32 5.05 20.54
C ALA A 543 -0.43 4.25 21.52
N PHE A 544 0.32 4.93 22.40
CA PHE A 544 1.24 4.29 23.33
C PHE A 544 1.38 5.04 24.66
N ASP A 545 1.16 4.34 25.78
CA ASP A 545 1.40 4.81 27.15
C ASP A 545 2.69 4.18 27.73
N PRO A 546 3.77 4.97 27.89
CA PRO A 546 5.08 4.43 28.26
C PRO A 546 5.26 4.16 29.75
N ARG A 547 4.28 4.43 30.61
CA ARG A 547 4.47 4.34 32.08
C ARG A 547 4.80 2.94 32.56
N GLU A 548 4.09 1.93 32.04
CA GLU A 548 4.36 0.53 32.35
C GLU A 548 5.73 0.11 31.80
N LEU A 549 6.04 0.50 30.55
CA LEU A 549 7.36 0.26 29.95
C LEU A 549 8.49 0.79 30.82
N MET A 550 8.39 2.05 31.27
CA MET A 550 9.40 2.68 32.11
C MET A 550 9.54 1.98 33.46
N ALA A 551 8.42 1.57 34.07
CA ALA A 551 8.44 0.83 35.33
C ALA A 551 9.14 -0.52 35.17
N VAL A 552 8.76 -1.30 34.16
CA VAL A 552 9.33 -2.62 33.86
C VAL A 552 10.81 -2.49 33.50
N ALA A 553 11.21 -1.50 32.70
CA ALA A 553 12.61 -1.27 32.36
C ALA A 553 13.49 -0.87 33.56
N LYS A 554 12.91 -0.26 34.60
CA LYS A 554 13.63 0.10 35.83
C LYS A 554 13.82 -1.09 36.78
N THR A 555 12.87 -2.01 36.80
CA THR A 555 12.80 -3.07 37.83
C THR A 555 13.24 -4.44 37.35
N THR A 556 13.30 -4.67 36.03
CA THR A 556 13.70 -5.96 35.47
C THR A 556 15.18 -6.01 35.13
N HIS A 557 15.82 -7.12 35.50
CA HIS A 557 17.11 -7.49 34.93
C HIS A 557 16.88 -8.24 33.61
N PHE A 558 17.75 -8.04 32.62
CA PHE A 558 17.58 -8.67 31.31
C PHE A 558 17.69 -10.20 31.36
N PHE A 559 18.64 -10.69 32.18
CA PHE A 559 18.72 -12.09 32.60
C PHE A 559 18.43 -12.12 34.11
N TRP A 560 17.54 -13.03 34.51
CA TRP A 560 17.14 -13.24 35.91
C TRP A 560 18.28 -13.80 36.76
#